data_AF-A0A0U9H786-F1
#
_entry.id   AF-A0A0U9H786-F1
#
_cell.length_a   1.000
_cell.length_b   1.000
_cell.length_c   1.000
_cell.angle_alpha   90.00
_cell.angle_beta   90.00
_cell.angle_gamma   90.00
#
_symmetry.space_group_name_H-M   'P 1'
#
loop_
_entity.id
_entity.type
_entity.pdbx_description
1 polymer ?
#
loop_
_entity_poly.entity_id
_entity_poly.type
_entity_poly.pdbx_seq_one_letter_code
_entity_poly.pdbx_strand_id
1 'polypeptide(L)'
;MVLLKTEAISSLFAADTIFGEFGVILLGIIVALACFTTSIGLVVACGQFFSKVTPVPYKWLVLIVTTVSYIIANQGLNTILNFSVPVLVFIYPIAIVLIILTFLNKMFHGSSYVYRFAILFTAIISLYDGLKEFGVPLNWAKPYVAKLPFFGIGLGWILPAIVGVIFGLIITQLKEQKR
;
A
#
# COMPACT_ATOMS: atom_id res chain seq x y z
N MET A 1 -4.56 17.86 -3.95
CA MET A 1 -5.78 18.60 -3.56
C MET A 1 -6.80 18.69 -4.70
N VAL A 2 -6.41 19.08 -5.92
CA VAL A 2 -7.35 19.13 -7.08
C VAL A 2 -7.78 17.74 -7.51
N LEU A 3 -6.86 16.79 -7.66
CA LEU A 3 -7.13 15.47 -8.25
C LEU A 3 -8.23 14.69 -7.49
N LEU A 4 -8.09 14.37 -6.19
CA LEU A 4 -9.11 13.58 -5.47
C LEU A 4 -10.48 14.26 -5.30
N LYS A 5 -10.52 15.60 -5.21
CA LYS A 5 -11.78 16.36 -5.19
C LYS A 5 -12.44 16.32 -6.57
N THR A 6 -11.64 16.39 -7.63
CA THR A 6 -12.08 16.19 -9.01
C THR A 6 -12.55 14.76 -9.26
N GLU A 7 -11.97 13.72 -8.64
CA GLU A 7 -12.36 12.31 -8.84
C GLU A 7 -13.71 11.98 -8.18
N ALA A 8 -13.93 12.44 -6.94
CA ALA A 8 -15.20 12.26 -6.26
C ALA A 8 -16.31 13.09 -6.92
N ILE A 9 -16.03 14.34 -7.29
CA ILE A 9 -17.00 15.21 -7.97
C ILE A 9 -17.21 14.75 -9.43
N SER A 10 -16.20 14.24 -10.13
CA SER A 10 -16.36 13.69 -11.48
C SER A 10 -17.16 12.40 -11.47
N SER A 11 -17.03 11.54 -10.46
CA SER A 11 -17.85 10.33 -10.35
C SER A 11 -19.32 10.65 -10.07
N LEU A 12 -19.59 11.65 -9.22
CA LEU A 12 -20.96 12.12 -8.96
C LEU A 12 -21.54 12.89 -10.15
N PHE A 13 -20.73 13.72 -10.83
CA PHE A 13 -21.13 14.44 -12.04
C PHE A 13 -21.30 13.48 -13.24
N ALA A 14 -20.48 12.44 -13.35
CA ALA A 14 -20.67 11.36 -14.33
C ALA A 14 -21.95 10.58 -14.05
N ALA A 15 -22.24 10.28 -12.78
CA ALA A 15 -23.51 9.66 -12.41
C ALA A 15 -24.71 10.57 -12.73
N ASP A 16 -24.60 11.87 -12.48
CA ASP A 16 -25.66 12.83 -12.82
C ASP A 16 -25.84 12.97 -14.33
N THR A 17 -24.75 13.06 -15.10
CA THR A 17 -24.80 13.21 -16.56
C THR A 17 -25.24 11.94 -17.29
N ILE A 18 -24.95 10.75 -16.75
CA ILE A 18 -25.28 9.47 -17.38
C ILE A 18 -26.62 8.90 -16.87
N PHE A 19 -26.95 9.10 -15.59
CA PHE A 19 -28.10 8.51 -14.90
C PHE A 19 -29.07 9.51 -14.24
N GLY A 20 -28.78 10.81 -14.27
CA GLY A 20 -29.58 11.85 -13.62
C GLY A 20 -29.50 11.84 -12.09
N GLU A 21 -30.35 12.64 -11.45
CA GLU A 21 -30.41 12.83 -9.99
C GLU A 21 -30.58 11.51 -9.21
N PHE A 22 -31.29 10.54 -9.80
CA PHE A 22 -31.47 9.20 -9.21
C PHE A 22 -30.15 8.40 -9.15
N GLY A 23 -29.27 8.54 -10.13
CA GLY A 23 -27.97 7.85 -10.17
C GLY A 23 -27.01 8.34 -9.09
N VAL A 24 -27.07 9.63 -8.75
CA VAL A 24 -26.25 10.24 -7.69
C VAL A 24 -26.63 9.66 -6.31
N ILE A 25 -27.92 9.55 -6.02
CA ILE A 25 -28.42 8.98 -4.76
C ILE A 25 -28.03 7.50 -4.65
N LEU A 26 -28.19 6.75 -5.74
CA LEU A 26 -27.82 5.33 -5.80
C LEU A 26 -26.32 5.13 -5.54
N LEU A 27 -25.45 5.89 -6.21
CA LEU A 27 -24.00 5.82 -5.96
C LEU A 27 -23.64 6.23 -4.53
N GLY A 28 -24.31 7.23 -3.97
CA GLY A 28 -24.12 7.63 -2.57
C GLY A 28 -24.33 6.46 -1.61
N ILE A 29 -25.42 5.71 -1.79
CA ILE A 29 -25.73 4.52 -0.97
C ILE A 29 -24.69 3.42 -1.19
N ILE A 30 -24.32 3.12 -2.43
CA ILE A 30 -23.34 2.07 -2.76
C ILE A 30 -21.98 2.38 -2.13
N VAL A 31 -21.50 3.62 -2.27
CA VAL A 31 -20.23 4.06 -1.69
C VAL A 31 -20.30 4.02 -0.16
N ALA A 32 -21.39 4.47 0.44
CA ALA A 32 -21.57 4.38 1.90
C ALA A 32 -21.51 2.94 2.41
N LEU A 33 -22.18 2.00 1.72
CA LEU A 33 -22.15 0.58 2.06
C LEU A 33 -20.75 -0.03 1.86
N ALA A 34 -20.06 0.30 0.77
CA ALA A 34 -18.70 -0.19 0.49
C ALA A 34 -17.68 0.30 1.53
N CYS A 35 -17.77 1.57 1.94
CA CYS A 35 -16.91 2.13 2.99
C CYS A 35 -17.22 1.54 4.37
N PHE A 36 -18.49 1.21 4.65
CA PHE A 36 -18.89 0.56 5.90
C PHE A 36 -18.29 -0.84 6.04
N THR A 37 -18.39 -1.68 5.01
CA THR A 37 -17.85 -3.05 5.04
C THR A 37 -16.32 -3.05 5.13
N THR A 38 -15.64 -2.14 4.42
CA THR A 38 -14.17 -2.00 4.47
C THR A 38 -13.70 -1.59 5.87
N SER A 39 -14.38 -0.63 6.50
CA SER A 39 -14.05 -0.16 7.84
C SER A 39 -14.23 -1.27 8.88
N ILE A 40 -15.32 -2.04 8.81
CA ILE A 40 -15.55 -3.18 9.70
C ILE A 40 -14.48 -4.26 9.50
N GLY A 41 -14.13 -4.58 8.25
CA GLY A 41 -13.11 -5.57 7.93
C GLY A 41 -11.74 -5.22 8.53
N LEU A 42 -11.31 -3.96 8.41
CA LEU A 42 -10.06 -3.47 9.00
C LEU A 42 -10.08 -3.53 10.53
N VAL A 43 -11.15 -3.07 11.17
CA VAL A 43 -11.28 -3.10 12.64
C VAL A 43 -11.23 -4.53 13.18
N VAL A 44 -11.91 -5.47 12.53
CA VAL A 44 -11.88 -6.90 12.91
C VAL A 44 -10.48 -7.48 12.70
N ALA A 45 -9.84 -7.23 11.56
CA ALA A 45 -8.49 -7.71 11.27
C ALA A 45 -7.46 -7.19 12.28
N CYS A 46 -7.49 -5.90 12.61
CA CYS A 46 -6.62 -5.29 13.62
C CYS A 46 -6.88 -5.88 15.00
N GLY A 47 -8.16 -6.04 15.40
CA GLY A 47 -8.50 -6.62 16.69
C GLY A 47 -8.04 -8.08 16.82
N GLN A 48 -8.20 -8.89 15.78
CA GLN A 48 -7.73 -10.28 15.75
C GLN A 48 -6.19 -10.38 15.77
N PHE A 49 -5.51 -9.54 14.99
CA PHE A 49 -4.04 -9.51 14.95
C PHE A 49 -3.45 -9.13 16.31
N PHE A 50 -3.95 -8.06 16.93
CA PHE A 50 -3.46 -7.62 18.23
C PHE A 50 -3.86 -8.54 19.37
N SER A 51 -5.04 -9.17 19.33
CA SER A 51 -5.44 -10.17 20.34
C SER A 51 -4.58 -11.44 20.28
N LYS A 52 -3.95 -11.73 19.14
CA LYS A 52 -3.02 -12.86 18.98
C LYS A 52 -1.59 -12.51 19.40
N VAL A 53 -1.18 -11.26 19.21
CA VAL A 53 0.18 -10.77 19.50
C VAL A 53 0.33 -10.22 20.93
N THR A 54 -0.76 -9.74 21.55
CA THR A 54 -0.76 -9.11 22.87
C THR A 54 -1.87 -9.69 23.76
N PRO A 55 -1.70 -9.72 25.10
CA PRO A 55 -2.72 -10.19 26.04
C PRO A 55 -3.88 -9.19 26.25
N VAL A 56 -4.03 -8.19 25.38
CA VAL A 56 -5.05 -7.14 25.51
C VAL A 56 -6.41 -7.67 25.02
N PRO A 57 -7.50 -7.48 25.78
CA PRO A 57 -8.84 -7.91 25.36
C PRO A 57 -9.31 -7.17 24.08
N TYR A 58 -9.84 -7.94 23.13
CA TYR A 58 -10.35 -7.47 21.83
C TYR A 58 -11.26 -6.22 21.92
N LYS A 59 -12.15 -6.17 22.91
CA LYS A 59 -13.08 -5.03 23.10
C LYS A 59 -12.36 -3.70 23.30
N TRP A 60 -11.24 -3.70 24.02
CA TRP A 60 -10.47 -2.47 24.27
C TRP A 60 -9.72 -1.99 23.02
N LEU A 61 -9.16 -2.93 22.25
CA LEU A 61 -8.50 -2.61 20.97
C LEU A 61 -9.45 -1.99 19.96
N VAL A 62 -10.65 -2.58 19.80
CA VAL A 62 -11.67 -2.04 18.89
C VAL A 62 -12.08 -0.64 19.32
N LEU A 63 -12.30 -0.41 20.62
CA LEU A 63 -12.69 0.89 21.15
C LEU A 63 -11.62 1.96 20.87
N ILE A 64 -10.34 1.66 21.11
CA ILE A 64 -9.21 2.56 20.82
C ILE A 64 -9.14 2.90 19.33
N VAL A 65 -9.19 1.89 18.44
CA VAL A 65 -9.07 2.09 16.99
C VAL A 65 -10.23 2.95 16.46
N THR A 66 -11.45 2.73 16.94
CA THR A 66 -12.62 3.54 16.55
C THR A 66 -12.51 4.97 17.06
N THR A 67 -12.11 5.19 18.32
CA THR A 67 -11.93 6.53 18.88
C THR A 67 -10.84 7.31 18.15
N VAL A 68 -9.71 6.69 17.84
CA VAL A 68 -8.62 7.33 17.08
C VAL A 68 -9.08 7.70 15.67
N SER A 69 -9.77 6.79 14.99
CA SER A 69 -10.34 7.04 13.64
C SER A 69 -11.32 8.21 13.64
N TYR A 70 -12.16 8.32 14.68
CA TYR A 70 -13.10 9.43 14.84
C TYR A 70 -12.39 10.79 15.01
N ILE A 71 -11.32 10.84 15.79
CA ILE A 71 -10.51 12.05 15.98
C ILE A 71 -9.84 12.46 14.66
N ILE A 72 -9.26 11.50 13.93
CA ILE A 72 -8.59 11.74 12.64
C ILE A 72 -9.61 12.22 11.59
N ALA A 73 -10.81 11.64 11.56
CA ALA A 73 -11.87 12.05 10.63
C ALA A 73 -12.26 13.52 10.76
N ASN A 74 -12.09 14.12 11.94
CA ASN A 74 -12.38 15.53 12.19
C ASN A 74 -11.27 16.49 11.67
N GLN A 75 -10.08 15.99 11.30
CA GLN A 75 -8.94 16.80 10.83
C GLN A 75 -8.99 17.16 9.33
N GLY A 76 -10.03 16.74 8.62
CA GLY A 76 -10.26 17.06 7.21
C GLY A 76 -9.53 16.15 6.22
N LEU A 77 -10.18 15.91 5.07
CA LEU A 77 -9.75 14.94 4.06
C LEU A 77 -8.34 15.22 3.49
N ASN A 78 -7.97 16.50 3.31
CA ASN A 78 -6.67 16.85 2.71
C ASN A 78 -5.50 16.41 3.59
N THR A 79 -5.62 16.53 4.91
CA THR A 79 -4.58 16.10 5.87
C THR A 79 -4.43 14.59 5.83
N ILE A 80 -5.55 13.86 5.85
CA ILE A 80 -5.59 12.40 5.80
C ILE A 80 -4.95 11.89 4.51
N LEU A 81 -5.26 12.50 3.37
CA LEU A 81 -4.71 12.10 2.07
C LEU A 81 -3.22 12.45 1.94
N ASN A 82 -2.81 13.66 2.31
CA ASN A 82 -1.39 14.05 2.24
C ASN A 82 -0.50 13.15 3.09
N PHE A 83 -1.04 12.61 4.20
CA PHE A 83 -0.34 11.63 5.01
C PHE A 83 -0.43 10.20 4.43
N SER A 84 -1.59 9.80 3.92
CA SER A 84 -1.82 8.43 3.43
C SER A 84 -1.14 8.14 2.10
N VAL A 85 -1.02 9.13 1.19
CA VAL A 85 -0.37 8.97 -0.11
C VAL A 85 1.10 8.50 0.01
N PRO A 86 1.99 9.17 0.78
CA PRO A 86 3.38 8.72 0.91
C PRO A 86 3.47 7.35 1.60
N VAL A 87 2.60 7.09 2.58
CA VAL A 87 2.51 5.77 3.24
C VAL A 87 2.10 4.69 2.25
N LEU A 88 1.15 4.97 1.36
CA LEU A 88 0.67 4.04 0.35
C LEU A 88 1.74 3.75 -0.70
N VAL A 89 2.45 4.78 -1.18
CA VAL A 89 3.57 4.64 -2.12
C VAL A 89 4.71 3.81 -1.51
N PHE A 90 4.93 3.93 -0.20
CA PHE A 90 5.89 3.10 0.51
C PHE A 90 5.45 1.63 0.62
N ILE A 91 4.18 1.39 0.96
CA ILE A 91 3.68 0.04 1.28
C ILE A 91 3.32 -0.78 0.04
N TYR A 92 2.90 -0.12 -1.04
CA TYR A 92 2.42 -0.74 -2.27
C TYR A 92 3.44 -1.71 -2.92
N PRO A 93 4.71 -1.31 -3.16
CA PRO A 93 5.70 -2.20 -3.75
C PRO A 93 5.98 -3.42 -2.87
N ILE A 94 6.07 -3.20 -1.55
CA ILE A 94 6.35 -4.26 -0.57
C ILE A 94 5.24 -5.30 -0.57
N ALA A 95 3.98 -4.85 -0.61
CA ALA A 95 2.81 -5.73 -0.67
C ALA A 95 2.77 -6.54 -1.96
N ILE A 96 3.03 -5.93 -3.13
CA ILE A 96 3.05 -6.65 -4.41
C ILE A 96 4.13 -7.72 -4.42
N VAL A 97 5.34 -7.38 -3.97
CA VAL A 97 6.46 -8.32 -3.90
C VAL A 97 6.11 -9.49 -2.99
N LEU A 98 5.51 -9.24 -1.82
CA LEU A 98 5.03 -10.28 -0.92
C LEU A 98 3.98 -11.20 -1.57
N ILE A 99 3.01 -10.64 -2.29
CA ILE A 99 1.98 -11.43 -2.99
C ILE A 99 2.63 -12.32 -4.06
N ILE A 100 3.52 -11.76 -4.88
CA ILE A 100 4.27 -12.49 -5.91
C ILE A 100 5.08 -13.62 -5.26
N LEU A 101 5.87 -13.33 -4.24
CA LEU A 101 6.66 -14.35 -3.54
C LEU A 101 5.79 -15.41 -2.86
N THR A 102 4.59 -15.06 -2.40
CA THR A 102 3.63 -16.03 -1.82
C THR A 102 3.14 -16.99 -2.89
N PHE A 103 2.85 -16.50 -4.09
CA PHE A 103 2.46 -17.33 -5.20
C PHE A 103 3.60 -18.22 -5.71
N LEU A 104 4.81 -17.67 -5.77
CA LEU A 104 6.02 -18.41 -6.15
C LEU A 104 6.61 -19.27 -5.01
N ASN A 105 6.08 -19.21 -3.79
CA ASN A 105 6.56 -19.98 -2.65
C ASN A 105 6.56 -21.49 -2.94
N LYS A 106 5.58 -21.94 -3.74
CA LYS A 106 5.46 -23.33 -4.18
C LYS A 106 6.63 -23.81 -5.06
N MET A 107 7.38 -22.91 -5.70
CA MET A 107 8.58 -23.22 -6.49
C MET A 107 9.88 -23.22 -5.69
N PHE A 108 9.94 -22.64 -4.48
CA PHE A 108 11.20 -22.36 -3.77
C PHE A 108 11.33 -23.02 -2.39
N HIS A 109 10.52 -24.04 -2.11
CA HIS A 109 10.57 -24.84 -0.88
C HIS A 109 10.63 -24.01 0.42
N GLY A 110 10.03 -22.81 0.46
CA GLY A 110 9.92 -22.00 1.67
C GLY A 110 11.22 -21.36 2.19
N SER A 111 12.22 -21.13 1.33
CA SER A 111 13.45 -20.42 1.71
C SER A 111 13.15 -18.99 2.22
N SER A 112 13.17 -18.79 3.54
CA SER A 112 12.95 -17.49 4.20
C SER A 112 13.94 -16.40 3.79
N TYR A 113 15.07 -16.78 3.20
CA TYR A 113 16.08 -15.84 2.73
C TYR A 113 15.63 -15.09 1.47
N VAL A 114 14.91 -15.75 0.54
CA VAL A 114 14.40 -15.10 -0.68
C VAL A 114 13.43 -13.97 -0.32
N TYR A 115 12.54 -14.24 0.64
CA TYR A 115 11.63 -13.23 1.18
C TYR A 115 12.38 -12.05 1.76
N ARG A 116 13.36 -12.33 2.64
CA ARG A 116 14.07 -11.28 3.36
C ARG A 116 14.86 -10.38 2.42
N PHE A 117 15.57 -10.94 1.43
CA PHE A 117 16.35 -10.13 0.48
C PHE A 117 15.45 -9.37 -0.50
N ALA A 118 14.44 -10.01 -1.10
CA ALA A 118 13.55 -9.34 -2.04
C ALA A 118 12.81 -8.17 -1.39
N ILE A 119 12.31 -8.36 -0.16
CA ILE A 119 11.65 -7.31 0.62
C ILE A 119 12.64 -6.21 1.00
N LEU A 120 13.86 -6.54 1.43
CA LEU A 120 14.82 -5.55 1.91
C LEU A 120 15.31 -4.63 0.77
N PHE A 121 15.58 -5.19 -0.41
CA PHE A 121 15.90 -4.38 -1.58
C PHE A 121 14.72 -3.50 -2.00
N THR A 122 13.50 -4.04 -2.09
CA THR A 122 12.33 -3.24 -2.49
C THR A 122 11.92 -2.22 -1.44
N ALA A 123 12.08 -2.50 -0.15
CA ALA A 123 11.81 -1.57 0.93
C ALA A 123 12.75 -0.37 0.93
N ILE A 124 14.04 -0.55 0.61
CA ILE A 124 15.00 0.57 0.53
C ILE A 124 14.62 1.55 -0.58
N ILE A 125 14.25 1.05 -1.76
CA ILE A 125 13.82 1.92 -2.86
C ILE A 125 12.46 2.56 -2.57
N SER A 126 11.50 1.79 -2.03
CA SER A 126 10.18 2.32 -1.69
C SER A 126 10.26 3.39 -0.60
N LEU A 127 11.21 3.26 0.35
CA LEU A 127 11.47 4.27 1.37
C LEU A 127 11.97 5.57 0.73
N TYR A 128 12.88 5.46 -0.24
CA TYR A 128 13.38 6.61 -0.98
C TYR A 128 12.26 7.32 -1.76
N ASP A 129 11.40 6.57 -2.45
CA ASP A 129 10.26 7.14 -3.18
C ASP A 129 9.22 7.77 -2.24
N GLY A 130 8.91 7.13 -1.09
CA GLY A 130 8.03 7.69 -0.07
C GLY A 130 8.57 8.98 0.56
N LEU A 131 9.88 9.09 0.80
CA LEU A 131 10.53 10.31 1.29
C LEU A 131 10.55 11.44 0.25
N LYS A 132 10.67 11.09 -1.03
CA LYS A 132 10.56 12.04 -2.14
C LYS A 132 9.16 12.65 -2.21
N GLU A 133 8.11 11.82 -2.08
CA GLU A 133 6.71 12.29 -1.99
C GLU A 133 6.45 13.16 -0.75
N PHE A 134 7.22 12.96 0.33
CA PHE A 134 7.17 13.80 1.54
C PHE A 134 7.78 15.20 1.33
N GLY A 135 8.38 15.49 0.17
CA GLY A 135 8.90 16.81 -0.18
C GLY A 135 10.34 17.08 0.26
N VAL A 136 11.11 16.06 0.68
CA VAL A 136 12.55 16.19 0.95
C VAL A 136 13.30 16.20 -0.37
N PRO A 137 13.95 17.31 -0.79
CA PRO A 137 14.68 17.37 -2.05
C PRO A 137 15.98 16.58 -1.92
N LEU A 138 15.92 15.27 -2.17
CA LEU A 138 17.08 14.39 -2.33
C LEU A 138 17.78 14.71 -3.67
N ASN A 139 18.48 15.85 -3.71
CA ASN A 139 19.18 16.36 -4.89
C ASN A 139 20.37 15.47 -5.31
N TRP A 140 20.82 14.57 -4.42
CA TRP A 140 21.99 13.69 -4.61
C TRP A 140 21.70 12.45 -5.49
N ALA A 141 20.43 12.11 -5.71
CA ALA A 141 20.04 10.91 -6.46
C ALA A 141 19.48 11.20 -7.87
N LYS A 142 19.31 12.48 -8.23
CA LYS A 142 18.92 12.91 -9.59
C LYS A 142 19.73 12.29 -10.74
N PRO A 143 21.08 12.14 -10.67
CA PRO A 143 21.85 11.59 -11.80
C PRO A 143 21.71 10.06 -11.97
N TYR A 144 21.36 9.32 -10.91
CA TYR A 144 21.10 7.88 -10.97
C TYR A 144 19.68 7.57 -11.42
N VAL A 145 18.74 8.43 -11.02
CA VAL A 145 17.31 8.36 -11.33
C VAL A 145 17.00 8.72 -12.79
N ALA A 146 17.76 9.63 -13.41
CA ALA A 146 17.59 10.04 -14.81
C ALA A 146 17.93 8.93 -15.84
N LYS A 147 18.63 7.86 -15.43
CA LYS A 147 18.97 6.71 -16.29
C LYS A 147 17.94 5.57 -16.25
N LEU A 148 16.88 5.68 -15.43
CA LEU A 148 15.83 4.67 -15.35
C LEU A 148 14.66 5.03 -16.29
N PRO A 149 14.43 4.30 -17.39
CA PRO A 149 13.38 4.58 -18.38
C PRO A 149 11.93 4.40 -17.88
N PHE A 150 11.72 4.26 -16.56
CA PHE A 150 10.41 4.11 -15.90
C PHE A 150 10.17 5.06 -14.72
N PHE A 151 11.10 5.98 -14.43
CA PHE A 151 10.96 6.88 -13.28
C PHE A 151 9.93 7.99 -13.49
N GLY A 152 9.61 8.31 -14.74
CA GLY A 152 8.56 9.28 -15.09
C GLY A 152 7.14 8.85 -14.70
N ILE A 153 6.94 7.56 -14.33
CA ILE A 153 5.62 6.97 -14.06
C ILE A 153 5.51 6.45 -12.62
N GLY A 154 6.50 6.70 -11.75
CA GLY A 154 6.49 6.21 -10.36
C GLY A 154 6.75 4.70 -10.21
N LEU A 155 7.24 4.04 -11.26
CA LEU A 155 7.52 2.58 -11.32
C LEU A 155 8.99 2.23 -11.04
N GLY A 156 9.75 3.12 -10.39
CA GLY A 156 11.17 2.93 -10.11
C GLY A 156 11.50 1.68 -9.28
N TRP A 157 10.53 1.17 -8.52
CA TRP A 157 10.65 -0.02 -7.66
C TRP A 157 10.63 -1.36 -8.41
N ILE A 158 10.18 -1.41 -9.67
CA ILE A 158 10.02 -2.68 -10.38
C ILE A 158 11.36 -3.29 -10.81
N LEU A 159 12.32 -2.44 -11.20
CA LEU A 159 13.67 -2.87 -11.57
C LEU A 159 14.40 -3.54 -10.39
N PRO A 160 14.47 -2.94 -9.19
CA PRO A 160 15.08 -3.59 -8.03
C PRO A 160 14.26 -4.76 -7.50
N ALA A 161 12.93 -4.81 -7.70
CA ALA A 161 12.14 -6.00 -7.40
C ALA A 161 12.59 -7.19 -8.27
N ILE A 162 12.74 -6.99 -9.58
CA ILE A 162 13.22 -8.01 -10.50
C ILE A 162 14.64 -8.46 -10.14
N VAL A 163 15.54 -7.51 -9.87
CA VAL A 163 16.92 -7.81 -9.45
C VAL A 163 16.93 -8.60 -8.13
N GLY A 164 16.14 -8.18 -7.13
CA GLY A 164 16.04 -8.85 -5.84
C GLY A 164 15.48 -10.27 -5.94
N VAL A 165 14.50 -10.50 -6.82
CA VAL A 165 13.99 -11.85 -7.14
C VAL A 165 15.10 -12.67 -7.80
N ILE A 166 15.76 -12.18 -8.84
CA ILE A 166 16.84 -12.89 -9.55
C ILE A 166 17.97 -13.30 -8.58
N PHE A 167 18.44 -12.38 -7.73
CA PHE A 167 19.45 -12.69 -6.71
C PHE A 167 18.94 -13.73 -5.69
N GLY A 168 17.69 -13.63 -5.26
CA GLY A 168 17.05 -14.62 -4.39
C GLY A 168 16.97 -16.02 -5.02
N LEU A 169 16.70 -16.10 -6.32
CA LEU A 169 16.68 -17.36 -7.08
C LEU A 169 18.07 -17.98 -7.17
N ILE A 170 19.09 -17.19 -7.52
CA ILE A 170 20.47 -17.64 -7.65
C ILE A 170 20.97 -18.21 -6.31
N ILE A 171 20.71 -17.52 -5.20
CA ILE A 171 21.12 -17.98 -3.86
C ILE A 171 20.39 -19.26 -3.44
N THR A 172 19.12 -19.42 -3.83
CA THR A 172 18.33 -20.63 -3.51
C THR A 172 18.86 -21.83 -4.29
N GLN A 173 19.10 -21.67 -5.59
CA GLN A 173 19.66 -22.71 -6.47
C GLN A 173 21.06 -23.16 -6.02
N LEU A 174 21.91 -22.21 -5.61
CA LEU A 174 23.25 -22.52 -5.09
C LEU A 174 23.23 -23.29 -3.75
N LYS A 175 22.16 -23.16 -2.97
CA LYS A 175 22.02 -23.83 -1.67
C LYS A 175 21.34 -25.19 -1.78
N GLU A 176 20.43 -25.36 -2.73
CA GLU A 176 19.81 -26.66 -3.07
C GLU A 176 20.84 -27.65 -3.63
N GLN A 177 21.86 -27.17 -4.36
CA GLN A 177 22.98 -28.00 -4.85
C GLN A 177 23.97 -28.46 -3.77
N LYS A 178 23.88 -27.93 -2.54
CA LYS A 178 24.81 -28.26 -1.44
C LYS A 178 24.21 -29.24 -0.42
N ARG A 179 23.05 -29.85 -0.72
CA ARG A 179 22.37 -30.82 0.12
C ARG A 179 22.33 -32.19 -0.53
#